data_AF-A0A0F9P8Y7-F1
#
_entry.id   AF-A0A0F9P8Y7-F1
#
_cell.length_a   1.000
_cell.length_b   1.000
_cell.length_c   1.000
_cell.angle_alpha   90.00
_cell.angle_beta   90.00
_cell.angle_gamma   90.00
#
_symmetry.space_group_name_H-M   'P 1'
#
loop_
_entity.id
_entity.type
_entity.pdbx_description
1 polymer ?
#
loop_
_entity_poly.entity_id
_entity_poly.type
_entity_poly.pdbx_seq_one_letter_code
_entity_poly.pdbx_strand_id
1 'polypeptide(L)'
;MKLIKGEDLNQQQTRQVLNVFIYRWTTDNAERERVWANIKRQPTIPLVSDNQWFRDHAFWFVNSGMRLAANRKHVEPVYMAND
;
A
#
# COMPACT_ATOMS: atom_id res chain seq x y z
N MET A 1 -12.97 1.07 12.65
CA MET A 1 -12.30 1.22 11.34
C MET A 1 -12.61 -0.02 10.52
N LYS A 2 -12.41 0.02 9.20
CA LYS A 2 -12.56 -1.16 8.35
C LYS A 2 -11.22 -1.46 7.67
N LEU A 3 -10.80 -2.72 7.67
CA LEU A 3 -9.68 -3.19 6.89
C LEU A 3 -10.24 -3.66 5.53
N ILE A 4 -9.66 -3.17 4.43
CA ILE A 4 -10.13 -3.48 3.06
C ILE A 4 -8.93 -4.06 2.30
N LYS A 5 -9.15 -5.18 1.60
CA LYS A 5 -8.12 -5.78 0.74
C LYS A 5 -7.75 -4.80 -0.37
N GLY A 6 -6.49 -4.81 -0.79
CA GLY A 6 -6.01 -3.93 -1.85
C GLY A 6 -6.71 -4.18 -3.19
N GLU A 7 -7.05 -5.44 -3.49
CA GLU A 7 -7.77 -5.82 -4.71
C GLU A 7 -9.22 -5.30 -4.75
N ASP A 8 -9.82 -5.03 -3.60
CA ASP A 8 -11.20 -4.53 -3.47
C ASP A 8 -11.28 -2.99 -3.47
N LEU A 9 -10.15 -2.29 -3.60
CA LEU A 9 -10.12 -0.84 -3.58
C LEU A 9 -10.72 -0.26 -4.86
N ASN A 10 -11.60 0.72 -4.69
CA ASN A 10 -12.02 1.55 -5.81
C ASN A 10 -10.91 2.54 -6.21
N GLN A 11 -11.12 3.25 -7.33
CA GLN A 11 -10.13 4.19 -7.87
C GLN A 11 -9.74 5.31 -6.90
N GLN A 12 -10.69 5.83 -6.13
CA GLN A 12 -10.43 6.91 -5.16
C GLN A 12 -9.59 6.39 -3.99
N GLN A 13 -9.90 5.21 -3.47
CA GLN A 13 -9.16 4.56 -2.40
C GLN A 13 -7.73 4.22 -2.85
N THR A 14 -7.58 3.67 -4.06
CA THR A 14 -6.29 3.38 -4.68
C THR A 14 -5.40 4.62 -4.71
N ARG A 15 -5.92 5.75 -5.19
CA ARG A 15 -5.17 7.03 -5.22
C ARG A 15 -4.73 7.47 -3.82
N GLN A 16 -5.58 7.33 -2.80
CA GLN A 16 -5.22 7.65 -1.42
C GLN A 16 -4.06 6.78 -0.93
N VAL A 17 -4.11 5.48 -1.19
CA VAL A 17 -3.04 4.54 -0.80
C VAL A 17 -1.73 4.90 -1.50
N LEU A 18 -1.72 5.09 -2.82
CA LEU A 18 -0.50 5.40 -3.58
C LEU A 18 0.16 6.71 -3.11
N ASN A 19 -0.65 7.71 -2.75
CA ASN A 19 -0.14 8.99 -2.25
C ASN A 19 0.45 8.90 -0.83
N VAL A 20 -0.04 7.99 0.01
CA VAL A 20 0.41 7.86 1.40
C VAL A 20 1.59 6.90 1.52
N PHE A 21 1.58 5.79 0.77
CA PHE A 21 2.62 4.76 0.81
C PHE A 21 3.72 5.02 -0.25
N ILE A 22 4.35 6.19 -0.19
CA ILE A 22 5.43 6.60 -1.11
C ILE A 22 6.68 5.71 -1.03
N TYR A 23 6.86 5.00 0.08
CA TYR A 23 7.98 4.08 0.32
C TYR A 23 7.75 2.67 -0.23
N ARG A 24 6.59 2.38 -0.86
CA ARG A 24 6.29 1.05 -1.38
C ARG A 24 7.36 0.57 -2.36
N TRP A 25 7.78 -0.68 -2.22
CA TRP A 25 8.82 -1.32 -3.04
C TRP A 25 8.21 -1.98 -4.27
N THR A 26 7.79 -1.16 -5.22
CA THR A 26 7.12 -1.63 -6.44
C THR A 26 7.78 -1.05 -7.70
N THR A 27 7.58 -1.70 -8.85
CA THR A 27 8.07 -1.22 -10.14
C THR A 27 7.36 0.04 -10.62
N ASP A 28 6.10 0.21 -10.27
CA ASP A 28 5.24 1.32 -10.73
C ASP A 28 5.40 2.59 -9.86
N ASN A 29 6.13 2.52 -8.76
CA ASN A 29 6.42 3.67 -7.93
C ASN A 29 7.56 4.52 -8.52
N ALA A 30 7.20 5.57 -9.28
CA ALA A 30 8.16 6.52 -9.86
C ALA A 30 9.06 7.19 -8.80
N GLU A 31 8.58 7.35 -7.57
CA GLU A 31 9.36 7.93 -6.47
C GLU A 31 10.39 6.94 -5.89
N ARG A 32 10.32 5.65 -6.25
CA ARG A 32 11.16 4.60 -5.66
C ARG A 32 12.64 4.93 -5.78
N GLU A 33 13.12 5.32 -6.96
CA GLU A 33 14.54 5.63 -7.13
C GLU A 33 15.00 6.74 -6.20
N ARG A 34 14.24 7.83 -6.11
CA ARG A 34 14.52 8.96 -5.20
C ARG A 34 14.48 8.54 -3.74
N VAL A 35 13.47 7.75 -3.36
CA VAL A 35 13.23 7.33 -1.98
C VAL A 35 14.28 6.31 -1.51
N TRP A 36 14.68 5.40 -2.39
CA TRP A 36 15.60 4.29 -2.07
C TRP A 36 17.06 4.59 -2.40
N ALA A 37 17.36 5.67 -3.11
CA ALA A 37 18.73 6.09 -3.45
C ALA A 37 19.66 6.19 -2.23
N ASN A 38 19.12 6.55 -1.06
CA ASN A 38 19.90 6.78 0.16
C ASN A 38 19.96 5.54 1.10
N ILE A 39 19.39 4.40 0.70
CA ILE A 39 19.36 3.21 1.54
C ILE A 39 20.65 2.40 1.35
N LYS A 40 21.45 2.32 2.41
CA LYS A 40 22.77 1.66 2.41
C LYS A 40 22.74 0.15 2.10
N ARG A 41 21.58 -0.49 2.25
CA ARG A 41 21.36 -1.92 1.97
C ARG A 41 20.07 -2.07 1.18
N GLN A 42 20.19 -2.35 -0.11
CA GLN A 42 19.02 -2.58 -0.94
C GLN A 42 18.28 -3.84 -0.45
N PRO A 43 16.93 -3.85 -0.47
CA PRO A 43 16.17 -5.06 -0.18
C PRO A 43 16.57 -6.17 -1.16
N THR A 44 16.71 -7.39 -0.65
CA THR A 44 16.79 -8.59 -1.49
C THR A 44 15.40 -9.07 -1.94
N ILE A 45 14.35 -8.38 -1.50
CA ILE A 45 12.97 -8.67 -1.83
C ILE A 45 12.74 -8.30 -3.30
N PRO A 46 12.21 -9.22 -4.13
CA PRO A 46 11.89 -8.93 -5.51
C PRO A 46 10.96 -7.72 -5.64
N LEU A 47 11.20 -6.90 -6.65
CA LEU A 47 10.27 -5.87 -7.04
C LEU A 47 9.00 -6.51 -7.62
N VAL A 48 7.85 -6.03 -7.17
CA VAL A 48 6.53 -6.44 -7.68
C VAL A 48 5.82 -5.25 -8.31
N SER A 49 4.79 -5.50 -9.12
CA SER A 49 3.91 -4.43 -9.61
C SER A 49 3.02 -3.90 -8.49
N ASP A 50 2.48 -2.69 -8.63
CA ASP A 50 1.46 -2.14 -7.74
C ASP A 50 0.24 -3.09 -7.67
N ASN A 51 -0.14 -3.71 -8.79
CA ASN A 51 -1.23 -4.68 -8.83
C ASN A 51 -0.96 -5.91 -7.93
N GLN A 52 0.25 -6.47 -8.00
CA GLN A 52 0.62 -7.60 -7.13
C GLN A 52 0.70 -7.13 -5.66
N TRP A 53 1.27 -5.95 -5.42
CA TRP A 53 1.33 -5.38 -4.08
C TRP A 53 -0.07 -5.19 -3.46
N PHE A 54 -1.06 -4.74 -4.24
CA PHE A 54 -2.46 -4.64 -3.77
C PHE A 54 -3.09 -6.00 -3.48
N ARG A 55 -2.75 -7.06 -4.22
CA ARG A 55 -3.23 -8.42 -3.92
C ARG A 55 -2.65 -8.97 -2.61
N ASP A 56 -1.44 -8.60 -2.27
CA ASP A 56 -0.74 -9.12 -1.08
C ASP A 56 -1.08 -8.36 0.21
N HIS A 57 -1.78 -7.23 0.12
CA HIS A 57 -1.93 -6.28 1.21
C HIS A 57 -3.37 -5.79 1.44
N ALA A 58 -3.62 -5.30 2.64
CA ALA A 58 -4.86 -4.65 3.06
C ALA A 58 -4.59 -3.32 3.79
N PHE A 59 -5.58 -2.42 3.74
CA PHE A 59 -5.45 -1.04 4.17
C PHE A 59 -6.57 -0.62 5.10
N TRP A 60 -6.22 0.07 6.19
CA TRP A 60 -7.19 0.59 7.13
C TRP A 60 -7.87 1.84 6.56
N PHE A 61 -9.19 1.80 6.48
CA PHE A 61 -10.05 2.94 6.19
C PHE A 61 -10.90 3.30 7.43
N VAL A 62 -11.36 4.54 7.49
CA VAL A 62 -12.41 4.95 8.45
C VAL A 62 -13.68 4.10 8.19
N ASN A 63 -14.62 4.04 9.15
CA ASN A 63 -15.78 3.14 9.06
C ASN A 63 -16.60 3.31 7.78
N SER A 64 -16.66 4.52 7.21
CA SER A 64 -17.36 4.76 5.93
C SER A 64 -16.66 4.15 4.71
N GLY A 65 -15.44 3.62 4.86
CA GLY A 65 -14.60 3.13 3.76
C GLY A 65 -14.03 4.23 2.85
N MET A 66 -14.47 5.49 3.00
CA MET A 66 -14.15 6.55 2.04
C MET A 66 -12.75 7.16 2.20
N ARG A 67 -12.21 7.14 3.43
CA ARG A 67 -10.93 7.80 3.75
C ARG A 67 -9.95 6.82 4.39
N LEU A 68 -8.71 6.83 3.91
CA LEU A 68 -7.62 6.08 4.55
C LEU A 68 -7.47 6.53 6.00
N ALA A 69 -7.26 5.59 6.92
CA ALA A 69 -7.16 5.88 8.34
C ALA A 69 -5.82 6.58 8.64
N ALA A 70 -5.88 7.84 9.08
CA ALA A 70 -4.70 8.67 9.33
C ALA A 70 -3.73 8.09 10.40
N ASN A 71 -4.26 7.32 11.36
CA ASN A 71 -3.49 6.79 12.48
C ASN A 71 -2.85 5.41 12.21
N ARG A 72 -3.06 4.83 11.01
CA ARG A 72 -2.50 3.53 10.62
C ARG A 72 -1.49 3.74 9.49
N LYS A 73 -0.21 3.82 9.87
CA LYS A 73 0.91 4.11 8.96
C LYS A 73 1.53 2.87 8.32
N HIS A 74 1.10 1.68 8.75
CA HIS A 74 1.57 0.41 8.22
C HIS A 74 0.48 -0.22 7.36
N VAL A 75 0.93 -1.01 6.39
CA VAL A 75 0.07 -1.85 5.57
C VAL A 75 -0.01 -3.23 6.23
N GLU A 76 -1.19 -3.84 6.20
CA GLU A 76 -1.41 -5.19 6.76
C GLU A 76 -1.34 -6.23 5.63
N PRO A 77 -1.00 -7.49 5.91
CA PRO A 77 -1.16 -8.58 4.94
C PRO A 77 -2.62 -8.79 4.54
N VAL A 78 -2.89 -9.18 3.29
CA VAL A 78 -4.26 -9.36 2.77
C VAL A 78 -5.12 -10.30 3.62
N TYR A 79 -4.52 -11.37 4.17
CA TYR A 79 -5.23 -12.36 4.98
C TYR A 79 -5.76 -11.82 6.32
N MET A 80 -5.33 -10.61 6.74
CA MET A 80 -5.87 -9.96 7.94
C MET A 80 -7.21 -9.25 7.69
N ALA A 81 -7.53 -8.93 6.43
CA ALA A 81 -8.84 -8.44 6.09
C ALA A 81 -9.82 -9.63 6.08
N ASN A 82 -10.78 -9.62 7.01
CA ASN A 82 -11.88 -10.56 6.96
C ASN A 82 -12.69 -10.35 5.67
N ASP A 83 -13.19 -11.44 5.09
CA ASP A 83 -14.16 -11.42 3.97
C ASP A 83 -15.47 -10.70 4.36
#